data_AF-A0A937VN80-F1
#
_entry.id   AF-A0A937VN80-F1
#
_cell.length_a   1.000
_cell.length_b   1.000
_cell.length_c   1.000
_cell.angle_alpha   90.00
_cell.angle_beta   90.00
_cell.angle_gamma   90.00
#
_symmetry.space_group_name_H-M   'P 1'
#
loop_
_entity.id
_entity.type
_entity.pdbx_description
1 polymer ?
#
loop_
_entity_poly.entity_id
_entity_poly.type
_entity_poly.pdbx_seq_one_letter_code
_entity_poly.pdbx_strand_id
1 'polypeptide(L)' 'MATEKEKALELAKSRIEKQYGEGSIIKLGALSAGQHVDAIPTGSLSLDLALGIG' A
#
# COMPACT_ATOMS: atom_id res chain seq x y z
N MET A 1 5.36 16.30 21.51
CA MET A 1 5.42 17.49 20.65
C MET A 1 5.77 17.02 19.26
N ALA A 2 4.89 17.18 18.27
CA ALA A 2 5.19 16.78 16.89
C ALA A 2 6.41 17.56 16.41
N THR A 3 7.47 16.84 16.07
CA THR A 3 8.75 17.37 15.63
C THR A 3 8.56 18.15 14.33
N GLU A 4 9.36 19.19 14.08
CA GLU A 4 9.29 20.00 12.85
C GLU A 4 9.33 19.14 11.57
N LYS A 5 9.99 17.98 11.65
CA LYS A 5 10.02 16.93 10.63
C LYS A 5 8.65 16.35 10.30
N GLU A 6 7.79 16.10 11.29
CA GLU A 6 6.43 15.58 11.08
C GLU A 6 5.55 16.61 10.37
N LYS A 7 5.67 17.89 10.71
CA LYS A 7 4.95 18.97 10.01
C LYS A 7 5.39 19.11 8.55
N ALA A 8 6.70 19.06 8.29
CA ALA A 8 7.23 19.10 6.94
C ALA A 8 6.78 17.89 6.11
N LEU A 9 6.71 16.71 6.73
CA LEU A 9 6.24 15.48 6.10
C LEU A 9 4.77 15.57 5.69
N GLU A 10 3.89 16.04 6.56
CA GLU A 10 2.45 16.17 6.25
C GLU A 10 2.19 17.21 5.16
N LEU A 11 2.94 18.33 5.15
CA LEU A 11 2.87 19.32 4.07
C LEU A 11 3.31 18.72 2.73
N ALA A 12 4.37 17.92 2.71
CA ALA A 12 4.84 17.25 1.50
C ALA A 12 3.82 16.23 0.98
N LYS A 13 3.24 15.40 1.87
CA LYS A 13 2.17 14.46 1.51
C LYS A 13 0.97 15.18 0.89
N SER A 14 0.49 16.25 1.54
CA SER A 14 -0.65 17.04 1.02
C SER A 14 -0.37 17.65 -0.35
N ARG A 15 0.88 18.07 -0.63
CA ARG A 15 1.26 18.54 -1.97
C ARG A 15 1.19 17.42 -3.02
N ILE A 16 1.65 16.22 -2.68
CA ILE A 16 1.62 15.06 -3.57
C ILE A 16 0.18 14.65 -3.88
N GLU A 17 -0.68 14.53 -2.87
CA GLU A 17 -2.08 14.18 -3.08
C GLU A 17 -2.84 15.21 -3.93
N LYS A 18 -2.56 16.50 -3.76
CA LYS A 18 -3.17 17.56 -4.59
C LYS A 18 -2.70 17.51 -6.05
N GLN A 19 -1.46 17.12 -6.31
CA GLN A 19 -0.90 17.09 -7.67
C GLN A 19 -1.28 15.81 -8.43
N TYR A 20 -1.34 14.66 -7.74
CA TYR A 20 -1.47 13.35 -8.39
C TYR A 20 -2.78 12.63 -8.05
N GLY A 21 -3.57 13.14 -7.11
CA GLY A 21 -4.84 12.56 -6.66
C GLY A 21 -4.75 11.94 -5.26
N GLU A 22 -5.91 11.75 -4.63
CA GLU A 22 -6.01 11.10 -3.32
C GLU A 22 -5.46 9.67 -3.36
N GLY A 23 -4.70 9.26 -2.34
CA GLY A 23 -4.09 7.93 -2.30
C GLY A 23 -2.78 7.79 -3.11
N SER A 24 -2.30 8.86 -3.74
CA SER A 24 -1.01 8.86 -4.46
C SER A 24 0.21 8.65 -3.55
N ILE A 25 0.06 8.88 -2.24
CA ILE A 25 1.06 8.58 -1.22
C ILE A 25 0.38 8.08 0.05
N ILE A 26 0.69 6.85 0.45
CA ILE A 26 0.16 6.24 1.67
C ILE A 26 1.29 5.60 2.46
N LYS A 27 1.08 5.44 3.77
CA LYS A 27 1.99 4.64 4.58
C LYS A 27 1.74 3.16 4.27
N LEU A 28 2.81 2.42 4.00
CA LEU A 28 2.74 0.97 3.82
C LEU A 28 2.08 0.34 5.05
N GLY A 29 1.00 -0.42 4.84
CA GLY A 29 0.19 -1.01 5.91
C GLY A 29 -0.91 -0.11 6.49
N ALA A 30 -1.11 1.12 6.01
CA ALA A 30 -2.22 1.97 6.45
C ALA A 30 -3.60 1.47 6.00
N LEU A 31 -3.65 0.72 4.89
CA LEU A 31 -4.92 0.25 4.30
C LEU A 31 -5.39 -1.10 4.82
N SER A 32 -4.56 -1.91 5.51
CA SER A 32 -4.97 -3.07 6.30
C SER A 32 -3.75 -3.77 6.92
N ALA A 33 -3.89 -4.13 8.20
CA ALA A 33 -3.02 -5.05 8.90
C ALA A 33 -3.34 -6.48 8.41
N GLY A 34 -2.54 -6.99 7.49
CA GLY A 34 -2.72 -8.31 6.88
C GLY A 34 -2.51 -8.24 5.38
N GLN A 35 -1.25 -8.10 4.96
CA GLN A 35 -0.87 -8.22 3.56
C GLN A 35 -1.07 -9.67 3.11
N HIS A 36 -2.30 -10.07 2.85
CA HIS A 36 -2.53 -11.17 1.93
C HIS A 36 -2.41 -10.56 0.54
N VAL A 37 -1.42 -11.02 -0.22
CA VAL A 37 -1.28 -10.58 -1.61
C VAL A 37 -2.44 -11.18 -2.37
N ASP A 38 -3.38 -10.34 -2.81
CA ASP A 38 -4.48 -10.81 -3.63
C ASP A 38 -3.91 -11.45 -4.91
N ALA A 39 -4.32 -12.69 -5.15
CA ALA A 39 -3.94 -13.45 -6.32
C ALA A 39 -5.19 -13.92 -7.05
N ILE A 40 -5.15 -13.89 -8.38
CA ILE A 40 -6.19 -14.47 -9.22
C ILE A 40 -5.79 -15.93 -9.45
N PRO A 41 -6.60 -16.93 -9.04
CA PRO A 41 -6.29 -18.34 -9.26
C PRO A 41 -6.19 -18.66 -10.75
N THR A 42 -5.20 -19.46 -11.13
CA THR A 42 -5.03 -19.91 -12.51
C THR A 42 -6.07 -20.96 -12.93
N GLY A 43 -6.78 -21.54 -11.96
CA GLY A 43 -7.75 -22.62 -12.18
C GLY A 43 -7.12 -24.02 -12.21
N SER A 44 -5.81 -24.11 -12.03
CA SER A 44 -5.06 -25.37 -11.83
C SER A 44 -4.43 -25.36 -10.45
N LEU A 45 -4.91 -26.24 -9.56
CA LEU A 45 -4.42 -26.31 -8.18
C LEU A 45 -2.91 -26.55 -8.08
N SER A 46 -2.37 -27.41 -8.95
CA SER A 46 -0.92 -27.70 -8.99
C SER A 46 -0.10 -26.46 -9.38
N LEU A 47 -0.64 -25.61 -10.26
CA LEU A 47 0.04 -24.41 -10.71
C LEU A 47 -0.07 -23.29 -9.67
N ASP A 48 -1.24 -23.12 -9.06
CA ASP A 48 -1.45 -22.15 -7.97
C ASP A 48 -0.53 -22.45 -6.78
N LEU A 49 -0.42 -23.72 -6.37
CA LEU A 49 0.51 -24.15 -5.33
C LEU A 49 1.98 -23.90 -5.70
N ALA A 50 2.38 -24.16 -6.95
CA ALA A 50 3.74 -23.91 -7.41
C ALA A 50 4.09 -22.40 -7.43
N LEU A 51 3.10 -21.54 -7.67
CA LEU A 51 3.24 -20.08 -7.63
C LEU A 51 3.21 -19.51 -6.21
N GLY A 52 2.94 -20.33 -5.19
CA GLY A 52 2.74 -19.88 -3.82
C GLY A 52 1.42 -19.13 -3.62
N ILE A 53 0.46 -19.35 -4.53
CA ILE A 53 -0.94 -18.94 -4.38
C ILE A 53 -1.61 -20.03 -3.53
N GLY A 54 -1.45 -19.94 -2.21
CA GLY A 54 -1.94 -20.92 -1.23
C GLY A 54 -1.64 -20.54 0.20
#